data_AF-A0A7S3DRU3-F1
#
_entry.id   AF-A0A7S3DRU3-F1
#
_cell.length_a   1.000
_cell.length_b   1.000
_cell.length_c   1.000
_cell.angle_alpha   90.00
_cell.angle_beta   90.00
_cell.angle_gamma   90.00
#
_symmetry.space_group_name_H-M   'P 1'
#
loop_
_entity.id
_entity.type
_entity.pdbx_description
1 polymer ?
#
loop_
_entity_poly.entity_id
_entity_poly.type
_entity_poly.pdbx_seq_one_letter_code
_entity_poly.pdbx_strand_id
1 'polypeptide(L)'
;SMGASVRSSSSASSLRKSTHSHGLGSLLSAKCFLFALVVFGMTVGAHIRSIVHVMQKAYRQDLLHTQAIAVPIYVKRISDSSQMIPRDGPLSSSVRQKHGQYYRPLSPRPPGVQTDLVKDGDSIYQDYFKSFDTSPIVVEKFKLVFFTIPKAACTQWKQLFRRIANHSDWRAQGGPNELPHNPKRNGLKYLYHFNQSYASHIMSSPDWTRAIMVRDPKKRFLSAFLDKALSNSHQFIRKQCC
;
A
#
# COMPACT_ATOMS: atom_id res chain seq x y z
N SER A 1 8.60 -57.67 -23.03
CA SER A 1 8.32 -58.37 -24.30
C SER A 1 7.88 -57.32 -25.31
N MET A 2 8.40 -57.38 -26.56
CA MET A 2 8.22 -56.37 -27.64
C MET A 2 8.81 -54.97 -27.28
N GLY A 3 9.40 -54.16 -28.17
CA GLY A 3 9.54 -54.20 -29.65
C GLY A 3 8.47 -53.35 -30.36
N ALA A 4 8.68 -52.57 -31.43
CA ALA A 4 9.88 -52.10 -32.15
C ALA A 4 9.45 -50.82 -32.99
N SER A 5 10.19 -50.14 -33.88
CA SER A 5 11.50 -50.39 -34.54
C SER A 5 12.16 -49.09 -35.09
N VAL A 6 13.22 -49.26 -35.87
CA VAL A 6 14.14 -48.32 -36.57
C VAL A 6 13.55 -47.66 -37.86
N ARG A 7 13.87 -46.38 -38.13
CA ARG A 7 14.34 -45.77 -39.43
C ARG A 7 14.31 -44.23 -39.32
N SER A 8 15.25 -43.39 -39.77
CA SER A 8 16.37 -43.43 -40.74
C SER A 8 16.02 -43.22 -42.24
N SER A 9 16.11 -41.98 -42.71
CA SER A 9 16.40 -41.65 -44.11
C SER A 9 17.00 -40.24 -44.24
N SER A 10 17.96 -40.09 -45.15
CA SER A 10 18.66 -38.84 -45.46
C SER A 10 18.21 -38.27 -46.81
N SER A 11 18.11 -36.95 -46.94
CA SER A 11 18.02 -36.26 -48.24
C SER A 11 18.91 -35.03 -48.23
N ALA A 12 19.90 -34.98 -49.12
CA ALA A 12 20.73 -33.81 -49.37
C ALA A 12 20.38 -33.21 -50.74
N SER A 13 20.39 -31.89 -50.88
CA SER A 13 20.25 -31.26 -52.20
C SER A 13 20.86 -29.86 -52.31
N SER A 14 21.49 -29.64 -53.47
CA SER A 14 21.70 -28.35 -54.15
C SER A 14 22.58 -27.27 -53.50
N LEU A 15 23.80 -27.14 -54.01
CA LEU A 15 24.51 -25.85 -54.02
C LEU A 15 23.74 -24.82 -54.87
N ARG A 16 23.66 -23.58 -54.39
CA ARG A 16 23.69 -22.41 -55.28
C ARG A 16 24.71 -21.39 -54.78
N LYS A 17 25.76 -21.15 -55.55
CA LYS A 17 26.64 -19.99 -55.37
C LYS A 17 25.87 -18.75 -55.80
N SER A 18 25.81 -17.73 -54.94
CA SER A 18 25.36 -16.38 -55.31
C SER A 18 26.52 -15.42 -55.13
N THR A 19 26.93 -14.78 -56.23
CA THR A 19 28.02 -13.79 -56.24
C THR A 19 27.48 -12.42 -55.92
N HIS A 20 27.65 -11.94 -54.68
CA HIS A 20 27.32 -10.56 -54.33
C HIS A 20 28.44 -9.60 -54.71
N SER A 21 28.12 -8.63 -55.55
CA SER A 21 29.00 -7.53 -55.93
C SER A 21 29.17 -6.51 -54.79
N HIS A 22 30.38 -5.98 -54.64
CA HIS A 22 30.67 -4.92 -53.67
C HIS A 22 30.12 -3.56 -54.14
N GLY A 23 28.93 -3.18 -53.69
CA GLY A 23 28.39 -1.85 -53.89
C GLY A 23 28.96 -0.82 -52.91
N LEU A 24 29.89 0.03 -53.36
CA LEU A 24 30.31 1.23 -52.61
C LEU A 24 29.14 2.24 -52.58
N GLY A 25 28.33 2.23 -51.52
CA GLY A 25 27.18 3.15 -51.43
C GLY A 25 26.49 3.35 -50.08
N SER A 26 26.86 2.64 -49.00
CA SER A 26 26.08 2.62 -47.75
C SER A 26 26.53 3.60 -46.65
N LEU A 27 27.72 4.22 -46.77
CA LEU A 27 28.40 4.92 -45.66
C LEU A 27 27.79 6.27 -45.24
N LEU A 28 26.93 6.88 -46.06
CA LEU A 28 26.19 8.10 -45.67
C LEU A 28 24.91 7.78 -44.87
N SER A 29 24.18 6.72 -45.24
CA SER A 29 22.87 6.40 -44.65
C SER A 29 22.96 6.08 -43.15
N ALA A 30 23.94 5.25 -42.75
CA ALA A 30 24.13 4.86 -41.35
C ALA A 30 24.44 6.05 -40.43
N LYS A 31 25.17 7.07 -40.93
CA LYS A 31 25.52 8.26 -40.14
C LYS A 31 24.29 9.15 -39.87
N CYS A 32 23.41 9.32 -40.86
CA CYS A 32 22.16 10.06 -40.68
C CYS A 32 21.23 9.38 -39.66
N PHE A 33 21.10 8.05 -39.71
CA PHE A 33 20.30 7.30 -38.74
C PHE A 33 20.84 7.44 -37.30
N LEU A 34 22.16 7.36 -37.12
CA LEU A 34 22.77 7.51 -35.80
C LEU A 34 22.57 8.93 -35.23
N PHE A 35 22.70 9.95 -36.09
CA PHE A 35 22.49 11.35 -35.69
C PHE A 35 21.02 11.62 -35.31
N ALA A 36 20.06 11.08 -36.08
CA ALA A 36 18.64 11.18 -35.77
C ALA A 36 18.30 10.56 -34.40
N LEU A 37 18.84 9.38 -34.09
CA LEU A 37 18.63 8.72 -32.79
C LEU A 37 19.21 9.53 -31.62
N VAL A 38 20.38 10.14 -31.79
CA VAL A 38 20.99 11.01 -30.76
C VAL A 38 20.14 12.26 -30.51
N VAL A 39 19.70 12.95 -31.58
CA VAL A 39 18.87 14.16 -31.46
C VAL A 39 17.51 13.85 -30.84
N PHE A 40 16.85 12.76 -31.25
CA PHE A 40 15.55 12.36 -30.69
C PHE A 40 15.66 11.91 -29.23
N GLY A 41 16.75 11.23 -28.86
CA GLY A 41 17.06 10.90 -27.47
C GLY A 41 17.25 12.13 -26.58
N MET A 42 17.90 13.19 -27.12
CA MET A 42 18.09 14.44 -26.40
C MET A 42 16.79 15.21 -26.15
N THR A 43 15.90 15.34 -27.14
CA THR A 43 14.63 16.07 -27.01
C THR A 43 13.64 15.38 -26.07
N VAL A 44 13.45 14.06 -26.20
CA VAL A 44 12.61 13.27 -25.29
C VAL A 44 13.20 13.30 -23.87
N GLY A 45 14.52 13.16 -23.74
CA GLY A 45 15.21 13.25 -22.46
C GLY A 45 15.12 14.63 -21.79
N ALA A 46 14.95 15.72 -22.55
CA ALA A 46 14.71 17.05 -22.00
C ALA A 46 13.29 17.19 -21.43
N HIS A 47 12.27 16.76 -22.17
CA HIS A 47 10.87 16.82 -21.70
C HIS A 47 10.61 16.01 -20.43
N ILE A 48 11.14 14.78 -20.34
CA ILE A 48 10.97 13.94 -19.14
C ILE A 48 11.63 14.59 -17.92
N ARG A 49 12.84 15.16 -18.06
CA ARG A 49 13.52 15.87 -16.97
C ARG A 49 12.75 17.13 -16.52
N SER A 50 12.16 17.88 -17.46
CA SER A 50 11.31 19.04 -17.15
C SER A 50 10.09 18.63 -16.31
N ILE A 51 9.33 17.61 -16.73
CA ILE A 51 8.15 17.11 -16.01
C ILE A 51 8.51 16.64 -14.60
N VAL A 52 9.57 15.84 -14.46
CA VAL A 52 10.05 15.38 -13.14
C VAL A 52 10.44 16.55 -12.24
N HIS A 53 11.11 17.57 -12.78
CA HIS A 53 11.53 18.74 -12.00
C HIS A 53 10.34 19.60 -11.56
N VAL A 54 9.33 19.80 -12.41
CA VAL A 54 8.08 20.50 -12.06
C VAL A 54 7.35 19.77 -10.93
N MET A 55 7.20 18.45 -11.02
CA MET A 55 6.55 17.67 -9.95
C MET A 55 7.35 17.67 -8.64
N GLN A 56 8.67 17.62 -8.70
CA GLN A 56 9.53 17.77 -7.51
C GLN A 56 9.43 19.16 -6.87
N LYS A 57 9.35 20.22 -7.67
CA LYS A 57 9.22 21.60 -7.17
C LYS A 57 7.87 21.83 -6.47
N ALA A 58 6.77 21.36 -7.08
CA ALA A 58 5.44 21.37 -6.46
C ALA A 58 5.42 20.56 -5.14
N TYR A 59 6.04 19.37 -5.13
CA TYR A 59 6.14 18.54 -3.93
C TYR A 59 6.92 19.22 -2.80
N ARG A 60 8.02 19.93 -3.09
CA ARG A 60 8.76 20.70 -2.07
C ARG A 60 7.91 21.82 -1.44
N GLN A 61 7.12 22.54 -2.23
CA GLN A 61 6.25 23.61 -1.71
C GLN A 61 5.14 23.04 -0.81
N ASP A 62 4.49 21.95 -1.21
CA ASP A 62 3.45 21.28 -0.40
C ASP A 62 4.03 20.61 0.87
N LEU A 63 5.28 20.13 0.82
CA LEU A 63 5.96 19.58 1.99
C LEU A 63 6.26 20.67 3.04
N LEU A 64 6.72 21.85 2.62
CA LEU A 64 6.96 23.00 3.50
C LEU A 64 5.66 23.49 4.15
N HIS A 65 4.56 23.59 3.41
CA HIS A 65 3.25 23.88 4.00
C HIS A 65 2.76 22.78 4.96
N THR A 66 3.09 21.51 4.71
CA THR A 66 2.64 20.40 5.57
C THR A 66 3.40 20.37 6.91
N GLN A 67 4.65 20.84 6.99
CA GLN A 67 5.39 20.91 8.26
C GLN A 67 4.80 21.94 9.26
N ALA A 68 4.02 22.92 8.79
CA ALA A 68 3.32 23.87 9.66
C ALA A 68 2.06 23.29 10.33
N ILE A 69 1.60 22.09 9.92
CA ILE A 69 0.36 21.48 10.43
C ILE A 69 0.70 20.25 11.28
N ALA A 70 1.16 20.51 12.50
CA ALA A 70 1.29 19.49 13.55
C ALA A 70 -0.11 19.05 14.01
N VAL A 71 -0.71 18.05 13.33
CA VAL A 71 -1.99 17.47 13.73
C VAL A 71 -1.81 16.75 15.08
N PRO A 72 -2.46 17.18 16.18
CA PRO A 72 -2.32 16.53 17.48
C PRO A 72 -2.98 15.14 17.44
N ILE A 73 -2.15 14.09 17.54
CA ILE A 73 -2.64 12.72 17.67
C ILE A 73 -3.15 12.53 19.10
N TYR A 74 -4.43 12.81 19.31
CA TYR A 74 -5.12 12.61 20.60
C TYR A 74 -5.28 11.13 20.93
N VAL A 75 -4.21 10.52 21.45
CA VAL A 75 -4.28 9.22 22.13
C VAL A 75 -5.01 9.43 23.45
N LYS A 76 -6.34 9.23 23.46
CA LYS A 76 -7.12 9.18 24.70
C LYS A 76 -6.65 7.97 25.51
N ARG A 77 -5.73 8.19 26.46
CA ARG A 77 -5.33 7.18 27.43
C ARG A 77 -6.56 6.81 28.27
N ILE A 78 -7.08 5.61 28.07
CA ILE A 78 -8.12 5.04 28.94
C ILE A 78 -7.39 4.49 30.17
N SER A 79 -7.20 5.37 31.15
CA SER A 79 -6.77 5.04 32.51
C SER A 79 -7.53 5.98 33.43
N ASP A 80 -8.55 5.44 34.10
CA ASP A 80 -9.30 5.94 35.26
C ASP A 80 -9.74 7.41 35.26
N SER A 81 -11.06 7.62 35.26
CA SER A 81 -11.70 8.94 35.27
C SER A 81 -11.70 9.61 36.65
N SER A 82 -10.55 9.62 37.33
CA SER A 82 -10.37 10.22 38.66
C SER A 82 -9.02 10.95 38.72
N GLN A 83 -9.09 12.26 39.00
CA GLN A 83 -7.95 13.14 39.31
C GLN A 83 -6.89 13.35 38.21
N MET A 84 -7.20 14.25 37.27
CA MET A 84 -6.19 15.15 36.72
C MET A 84 -6.43 16.57 37.24
N ILE A 85 -5.64 16.99 38.23
CA ILE A 85 -5.59 18.39 38.67
C ILE A 85 -4.77 19.16 37.62
N PRO A 86 -5.31 20.23 36.99
CA PRO A 86 -4.51 21.10 36.14
C PRO A 86 -3.41 21.81 36.94
N ARG A 87 -2.22 21.97 36.36
CA ARG A 87 -1.28 22.99 36.85
C ARG A 87 -1.71 24.33 36.29
N ASP A 88 -1.91 25.31 37.17
CA ASP A 88 -2.37 26.64 36.78
C ASP A 88 -1.30 27.42 36.02
N GLY A 89 -1.59 27.67 34.74
CA GLY A 89 -0.94 28.68 33.92
C GLY A 89 -2.03 29.43 33.15
N PRO A 90 -2.01 30.78 33.10
CA PRO A 90 -3.10 31.57 32.52
C PRO A 90 -3.13 31.49 30.99
N LEU A 91 -3.66 30.39 30.47
CA LEU A 91 -3.99 30.20 29.06
C LEU A 91 -5.22 31.04 28.68
N SER A 92 -5.04 31.94 27.71
CA SER A 92 -6.08 32.86 27.23
C SER A 92 -7.40 32.15 26.92
N SER A 93 -8.48 32.63 27.54
CA SER A 93 -9.80 31.97 27.55
C SER A 93 -10.47 31.91 26.17
N SER A 94 -10.09 32.77 25.22
CA SER A 94 -10.70 32.87 23.89
C SER A 94 -10.40 31.69 22.96
N VAL A 95 -9.32 30.94 23.18
CA VAL A 95 -8.89 29.84 22.28
C VAL A 95 -9.58 28.51 22.63
N ARG A 96 -10.04 28.32 23.87
CA ARG A 96 -10.39 26.99 24.41
C ARG A 96 -11.72 26.41 23.92
N GLN A 97 -12.61 27.21 23.33
CA GLN A 97 -14.01 26.80 23.08
C GLN A 97 -14.28 26.11 21.73
N LYS A 98 -13.47 26.33 20.67
CA LYS A 98 -13.86 25.91 19.30
C LYS A 98 -13.67 24.43 18.95
N HIS A 99 -13.02 23.63 19.79
CA HIS A 99 -12.74 22.21 19.48
C HIS A 99 -13.72 21.18 20.09
N GLY A 100 -14.68 21.61 20.92
CA GLY A 100 -15.57 20.67 21.63
C GLY A 100 -16.62 19.94 20.78
N GLN A 101 -16.97 20.44 19.60
CA GLN A 101 -18.18 19.98 18.87
C GLN A 101 -18.01 18.79 17.92
N TYR A 102 -16.78 18.30 17.66
CA TYR A 102 -16.55 17.24 16.67
C TYR A 102 -16.90 15.82 17.15
N TYR A 103 -17.09 15.62 18.46
CA TYR A 103 -17.57 14.35 19.02
C TYR A 103 -19.09 14.33 19.14
N ARG A 104 -19.79 14.05 18.03
CA ARG A 104 -21.18 13.55 18.12
C ARG A 104 -21.14 12.10 18.61
N PRO A 105 -21.85 11.73 19.69
CA PRO A 105 -22.09 10.33 20.01
C PRO A 105 -22.79 9.66 18.81
N LEU A 106 -22.40 8.43 18.50
CA LEU A 106 -23.16 7.61 17.55
C LEU A 106 -24.47 7.20 18.22
N SER A 107 -25.61 7.42 17.55
CA SER A 107 -26.90 6.93 18.01
C SER A 107 -26.85 5.41 18.24
N PRO A 108 -27.49 4.88 19.30
CA PRO A 108 -27.58 3.44 19.50
C PRO A 108 -28.11 2.72 18.26
N ARG A 109 -27.53 1.55 17.95
CA ARG A 109 -28.02 0.70 16.85
C ARG A 109 -29.46 0.28 17.16
N PRO A 110 -30.41 0.37 16.22
CA PRO A 110 -31.78 -0.07 16.47
C PRO A 110 -31.84 -1.53 16.94
N PRO A 111 -32.76 -1.89 17.85
CA PRO A 111 -33.01 -3.28 18.18
C PRO A 111 -33.50 -4.05 16.93
N GLY A 112 -33.08 -5.30 16.78
CA GLY A 112 -33.47 -6.17 15.66
C GLY A 112 -32.55 -6.15 14.42
N VAL A 113 -31.42 -5.42 14.43
CA VAL A 113 -30.45 -5.50 13.32
C VAL A 113 -29.67 -6.82 13.36
N GLN A 114 -29.55 -7.47 12.19
CA GLN A 114 -28.94 -8.79 11.96
C GLN A 114 -27.70 -9.07 12.81
N THR A 115 -27.71 -10.26 13.44
CA THR A 115 -26.58 -10.87 14.15
C THR A 115 -25.49 -11.31 13.19
N ASP A 116 -25.86 -11.92 12.05
CA ASP A 116 -24.94 -12.50 11.07
C ASP A 116 -24.51 -11.47 10.03
N LEU A 117 -23.79 -10.45 10.52
CA LEU A 117 -23.31 -9.34 9.72
C LEU A 117 -22.11 -9.70 8.82
N VAL A 118 -21.37 -10.76 9.15
CA VAL A 118 -20.19 -11.22 8.41
C VAL A 118 -20.47 -12.58 7.78
N LYS A 119 -20.07 -12.75 6.52
CA LYS A 119 -20.32 -13.94 5.70
C LYS A 119 -19.03 -14.46 5.07
N ASP A 120 -18.96 -15.77 4.80
CA ASP A 120 -17.79 -16.42 4.18
C ASP A 120 -17.41 -15.84 2.81
N GLY A 121 -18.37 -15.21 2.12
CA GLY A 121 -18.16 -14.48 0.88
C GLY A 121 -17.56 -13.07 1.03
N ASP A 122 -17.58 -12.47 2.23
CA ASP A 122 -17.24 -11.06 2.42
C ASP A 122 -15.73 -10.80 2.34
N SER A 123 -15.33 -9.76 1.59
CA SER A 123 -13.91 -9.41 1.40
C SER A 123 -13.18 -9.12 2.72
N ILE A 124 -13.88 -8.62 3.74
CA ILE A 124 -13.34 -8.36 5.09
C ILE A 124 -13.05 -9.62 5.93
N TYR A 125 -13.54 -10.78 5.48
CA TYR A 125 -13.46 -12.06 6.19
C TYR A 125 -12.80 -13.18 5.34
N GLN A 126 -12.30 -12.84 4.14
CA GLN A 126 -11.47 -13.73 3.33
C GLN A 126 -10.00 -13.74 3.83
N ASP A 127 -9.37 -14.93 3.83
CA ASP A 127 -7.96 -15.11 4.18
C ASP A 127 -7.00 -14.38 3.21
N TYR A 128 -5.79 -14.12 3.73
CA TYR A 128 -4.59 -13.61 3.08
C TYR A 128 -4.41 -13.92 1.59
N PHE A 129 -4.72 -15.14 1.14
CA PHE A 129 -4.46 -15.57 -0.25
C PHE A 129 -5.07 -14.66 -1.32
N LYS A 130 -6.06 -13.82 -0.97
CA LYS A 130 -6.67 -12.83 -1.87
C LYS A 130 -6.16 -11.39 -1.66
N SER A 131 -5.70 -11.00 -0.47
CA SER A 131 -5.11 -9.67 -0.19
C SER A 131 -4.43 -9.56 1.18
N PHE A 132 -3.45 -8.65 1.28
CA PHE A 132 -2.65 -8.35 2.50
C PHE A 132 -3.33 -7.35 3.46
N ASP A 133 -4.39 -6.65 3.02
CA ASP A 133 -4.98 -5.50 3.72
C ASP A 133 -6.54 -5.47 3.67
N THR A 134 -7.23 -6.53 3.20
CA THR A 134 -8.72 -6.54 3.14
C THR A 134 -9.38 -6.81 4.49
N SER A 135 -8.90 -7.80 5.24
CA SER A 135 -9.45 -8.12 6.56
C SER A 135 -8.87 -7.18 7.62
N PRO A 136 -9.70 -6.62 8.54
CA PRO A 136 -9.20 -5.75 9.59
C PRO A 136 -8.43 -6.53 10.66
N ILE A 137 -7.51 -5.82 11.31
CA ILE A 137 -6.72 -6.33 12.42
C ILE A 137 -7.58 -6.28 13.69
N VAL A 138 -7.56 -7.34 14.48
CA VAL A 138 -8.34 -7.47 15.72
C VAL A 138 -7.38 -7.47 16.92
N VAL A 139 -7.60 -6.55 17.86
CA VAL A 139 -6.83 -6.42 19.10
C VAL A 139 -7.78 -6.61 20.29
N GLU A 140 -8.04 -7.87 20.62
CA GLU A 140 -9.04 -8.30 21.63
C GLU A 140 -8.86 -7.60 22.98
N LYS A 141 -7.60 -7.44 23.44
CA LYS A 141 -7.23 -6.78 24.70
C LYS A 141 -7.81 -5.36 24.85
N PHE A 142 -8.11 -4.69 23.75
CA PHE A 142 -8.69 -3.35 23.73
C PHE A 142 -10.06 -3.28 23.01
N LYS A 143 -10.69 -4.43 22.75
CA LYS A 143 -11.91 -4.57 21.94
C LYS A 143 -11.86 -3.72 20.66
N LEU A 144 -10.72 -3.74 19.95
CA LEU A 144 -10.45 -2.90 18.79
C LEU A 144 -10.43 -3.71 17.49
N VAL A 145 -11.17 -3.24 16.49
CA VAL A 145 -11.09 -3.67 15.08
C VAL A 145 -10.51 -2.51 14.27
N PHE A 146 -9.40 -2.72 13.56
CA PHE A 146 -8.72 -1.68 12.81
C PHE A 146 -8.57 -2.01 11.32
N PHE A 147 -9.17 -1.19 10.46
CA PHE A 147 -9.11 -1.30 9.02
C PHE A 147 -7.85 -0.59 8.48
N THR A 148 -6.87 -1.36 8.00
CA THR A 148 -5.63 -0.82 7.41
C THR A 148 -5.80 -0.42 5.96
N ILE A 149 -5.77 0.88 5.67
CA ILE A 149 -5.82 1.39 4.29
C ILE A 149 -4.40 1.60 3.72
N PRO A 150 -4.08 1.01 2.56
CA PRO A 150 -2.81 1.22 1.88
C PRO A 150 -2.45 2.71 1.70
N LYS A 151 -1.21 3.04 2.06
CA LYS A 151 -0.60 4.39 2.04
C LYS A 151 -1.27 5.43 2.97
N ALA A 152 -2.18 5.02 3.85
CA ALA A 152 -2.67 5.81 4.99
C ALA A 152 -1.98 5.37 6.30
N ALA A 153 -0.64 5.46 6.32
CA ALA A 153 0.22 5.06 7.44
C ALA A 153 0.09 3.60 7.94
N CYS A 154 -0.46 2.68 7.13
CA CYS A 154 -0.72 1.29 7.53
C CYS A 154 0.50 0.54 8.12
N THR A 155 1.72 0.79 7.63
CA THR A 155 2.95 0.23 8.20
C THR A 155 3.13 0.60 9.67
N GLN A 156 2.95 1.87 10.02
CA GLN A 156 3.14 2.38 11.38
C GLN A 156 2.08 1.82 12.35
N TRP A 157 0.83 1.69 11.89
CA TRP A 157 -0.23 1.03 12.65
C TRP A 157 0.04 -0.46 12.87
N LYS A 158 0.44 -1.20 11.82
CA LYS A 158 0.84 -2.61 11.96
C LYS A 158 2.03 -2.76 12.94
N GLN A 159 3.06 -1.90 12.86
CA GLN A 159 4.18 -1.89 13.82
C GLN A 159 3.75 -1.55 15.26
N LEU A 160 2.82 -0.61 15.45
CA LEU A 160 2.25 -0.29 16.76
C LEU A 160 1.47 -1.48 17.36
N PHE A 161 0.65 -2.17 16.56
CA PHE A 161 -0.07 -3.36 17.04
C PHE A 161 0.89 -4.52 17.37
N ARG A 162 1.97 -4.71 16.58
CA ARG A 162 3.03 -5.69 16.92
C ARG A 162 3.72 -5.34 18.24
N ARG A 163 4.00 -4.06 18.49
CA ARG A 163 4.56 -3.57 19.78
C ARG A 163 3.61 -3.82 20.95
N ILE A 164 2.31 -3.57 20.76
CA ILE A 164 1.25 -3.80 21.75
C ILE A 164 1.10 -5.30 22.08
N ALA A 165 1.31 -6.16 21.10
CA ALA A 165 1.33 -7.62 21.25
C ALA A 165 2.73 -8.17 21.62
N ASN A 166 3.63 -7.34 22.15
CA ASN A 166 4.96 -7.70 22.65
C ASN A 166 5.90 -8.42 21.66
N HIS A 167 5.72 -8.27 20.34
CA HIS A 167 6.69 -8.76 19.35
C HIS A 167 8.02 -8.01 19.51
N SER A 168 9.12 -8.72 19.73
CA SER A 168 10.45 -8.12 19.95
C SER A 168 10.94 -7.35 18.72
N ASP A 169 10.67 -7.88 17.53
CA ASP A 169 11.03 -7.33 16.22
C ASP A 169 9.97 -6.36 15.66
N TRP A 170 9.09 -5.78 16.49
CA TRP A 170 7.95 -4.96 16.04
C TRP A 170 8.28 -3.81 15.07
N ARG A 171 9.53 -3.30 15.08
CA ARG A 171 10.04 -2.28 14.15
C ARG A 171 10.46 -2.80 12.77
N ALA A 172 10.46 -4.12 12.55
CA ALA A 172 10.89 -4.71 11.28
C ALA A 172 10.06 -4.18 10.09
N GLN A 173 10.75 -3.96 8.97
CA GLN A 173 10.15 -3.50 7.71
C GLN A 173 10.85 -4.17 6.53
N GLY A 174 10.10 -4.90 5.70
CA GLY A 174 10.63 -5.70 4.59
C GLY A 174 11.31 -7.00 5.04
N GLY A 175 12.42 -7.33 4.37
CA GLY A 175 13.17 -8.58 4.57
C GLY A 175 12.42 -9.84 4.08
N PRO A 176 13.01 -11.04 4.28
CA PRO A 176 12.43 -12.31 3.83
C PRO A 176 11.05 -12.66 4.42
N ASN A 177 10.62 -11.95 5.46
CA ASN A 177 9.33 -12.10 6.13
C ASN A 177 8.31 -11.00 5.79
N GLU A 178 8.65 -10.06 4.90
CA GLU A 178 7.77 -8.99 4.41
C GLU A 178 7.07 -8.20 5.55
N LEU A 179 7.79 -7.95 6.64
CA LEU A 179 7.22 -7.37 7.84
C LEU A 179 6.94 -5.86 7.67
N PRO A 180 6.02 -5.27 8.44
CA PRO A 180 4.95 -5.93 9.19
C PRO A 180 3.78 -6.34 8.27
N HIS A 181 3.95 -6.30 6.95
CA HIS A 181 2.84 -6.28 6.00
C HIS A 181 2.16 -7.63 5.84
N ASN A 182 2.92 -8.73 5.77
CA ASN A 182 2.44 -10.09 5.53
C ASN A 182 1.69 -10.70 6.75
N PRO A 183 0.36 -10.91 6.66
CA PRO A 183 -0.46 -11.50 7.72
C PRO A 183 0.02 -12.86 8.24
N LYS A 184 0.59 -13.72 7.39
CA LYS A 184 1.06 -15.07 7.78
C LYS A 184 2.33 -15.06 8.62
N ARG A 185 3.04 -13.92 8.71
CA ARG A 185 4.32 -13.81 9.44
C ARG A 185 4.39 -12.64 10.43
N ASN A 186 3.47 -11.67 10.36
CA ASN A 186 3.49 -10.51 11.26
C ASN A 186 2.94 -10.79 12.67
N GLY A 187 2.30 -11.95 12.90
CA GLY A 187 1.79 -12.37 14.21
C GLY A 187 0.69 -11.46 14.78
N LEU A 188 -0.08 -10.80 13.91
CA LEU A 188 -1.30 -10.07 14.26
C LEU A 188 -2.53 -10.97 14.04
N LYS A 189 -3.58 -10.75 14.83
CA LYS A 189 -4.88 -11.39 14.59
C LYS A 189 -5.71 -10.57 13.59
N TYR A 190 -6.45 -11.28 12.74
CA TYR A 190 -7.33 -10.73 11.71
C TYR A 190 -8.74 -11.26 11.88
N LEU A 191 -9.75 -10.63 11.29
CA LEU A 191 -11.16 -11.03 11.48
C LEU A 191 -11.44 -12.47 11.05
N TYR A 192 -10.75 -12.96 10.01
CA TYR A 192 -10.84 -14.35 9.53
C TYR A 192 -10.12 -15.39 10.42
N HIS A 193 -9.40 -14.98 11.48
CA HIS A 193 -8.88 -15.92 12.49
C HIS A 193 -9.94 -16.34 13.53
N PHE A 194 -11.15 -15.78 13.45
CA PHE A 194 -12.27 -16.08 14.33
C PHE A 194 -13.38 -16.77 13.54
N ASN A 195 -14.21 -17.58 14.21
CA ASN A 195 -15.39 -18.15 13.55
C ASN A 195 -16.41 -17.06 13.18
N GLN A 196 -17.26 -17.35 12.18
CA GLN A 196 -18.16 -16.38 11.55
C GLN A 196 -19.13 -15.72 12.56
N SER A 197 -19.63 -16.47 13.53
CA SER A 197 -20.53 -15.97 14.58
C SER A 197 -19.80 -14.98 15.49
N TYR A 198 -18.59 -15.30 15.95
CA TYR A 198 -17.79 -14.40 16.79
C TYR A 198 -17.25 -13.19 16.00
N ALA A 199 -16.88 -13.37 14.73
CA ALA A 199 -16.55 -12.26 13.82
C ALA A 199 -17.74 -11.31 13.64
N SER A 200 -18.95 -11.83 13.51
CA SER A 200 -20.17 -11.03 13.43
C SER A 200 -20.52 -10.34 14.76
N HIS A 201 -20.28 -10.99 15.90
CA HIS A 201 -20.35 -10.36 17.23
C HIS A 201 -19.36 -9.19 17.36
N ILE A 202 -18.09 -9.39 17.03
CA ILE A 202 -17.05 -8.34 17.00
C ILE A 202 -17.50 -7.14 16.14
N MET A 203 -18.07 -7.42 14.97
CA MET A 203 -18.49 -6.38 14.02
C MET A 203 -19.80 -5.66 14.38
N SER A 204 -20.69 -6.30 15.14
CA SER A 204 -22.01 -5.75 15.52
C SER A 204 -22.07 -5.14 16.93
N SER A 205 -21.23 -5.62 17.84
CA SER A 205 -21.29 -5.29 19.28
C SER A 205 -20.93 -3.81 19.57
N PRO A 206 -21.66 -3.12 20.48
CA PRO A 206 -21.35 -1.74 20.86
C PRO A 206 -20.04 -1.62 21.65
N ASP A 207 -19.63 -2.67 22.36
CA ASP A 207 -18.39 -2.73 23.14
C ASP A 207 -17.11 -2.63 22.27
N TRP A 208 -17.22 -2.96 20.99
CA TRP A 208 -16.08 -3.04 20.08
C TRP A 208 -15.90 -1.73 19.31
N THR A 209 -14.74 -1.12 19.49
CA THR A 209 -14.33 0.05 18.70
C THR A 209 -13.92 -0.40 17.30
N ARG A 210 -14.63 0.07 16.28
CA ARG A 210 -14.26 -0.12 14.86
C ARG A 210 -13.62 1.17 14.35
N ALA A 211 -12.36 1.11 13.96
CA ALA A 211 -11.54 2.25 13.58
C ALA A 211 -10.94 2.10 12.18
N ILE A 212 -10.82 3.21 11.46
CA ILE A 212 -10.19 3.30 10.14
C ILE A 212 -9.39 4.61 10.08
N MET A 213 -8.17 4.55 9.55
CA MET A 213 -7.37 5.76 9.31
C MET A 213 -7.37 6.10 7.82
N VAL A 214 -7.99 7.24 7.51
CA VAL A 214 -8.04 7.81 6.15
C VAL A 214 -6.93 8.85 5.96
N ARG A 215 -6.67 9.20 4.70
CA ARG A 215 -5.71 10.23 4.28
C ARG A 215 -6.30 10.98 3.10
N ASP A 216 -5.97 12.27 2.96
CA ASP A 216 -6.33 13.07 1.79
C ASP A 216 -6.13 12.27 0.48
N PRO A 217 -7.15 12.18 -0.41
CA PRO A 217 -7.08 11.35 -1.61
C PRO A 217 -5.90 11.69 -2.52
N LYS A 218 -5.54 12.98 -2.68
CA LYS A 218 -4.45 13.40 -3.56
C LYS A 218 -3.09 12.95 -3.01
N LYS A 219 -2.83 13.21 -1.73
CA LYS A 219 -1.60 12.79 -1.02
C LYS A 219 -1.53 11.26 -0.84
N ARG A 220 -2.67 10.55 -0.76
CA ARG A 220 -2.72 9.07 -0.79
C ARG A 220 -2.38 8.53 -2.17
N PHE A 221 -2.97 9.07 -3.24
CA PHE A 221 -2.73 8.65 -4.62
C PHE A 221 -1.27 8.90 -5.03
N LEU A 222 -0.74 10.10 -4.81
CA LEU A 222 0.68 10.41 -5.08
C LEU A 222 1.61 9.46 -4.30
N SER A 223 1.29 9.19 -3.04
CA SER A 223 2.07 8.24 -2.22
C SER A 223 2.00 6.80 -2.73
N ALA A 224 0.95 6.39 -3.44
CA ALA A 224 0.86 5.09 -4.11
C ALA A 224 1.59 5.08 -5.46
N PHE A 225 1.47 6.15 -6.25
CA PHE A 225 2.17 6.31 -7.52
C PHE A 225 3.70 6.26 -7.35
N LEU A 226 4.25 7.02 -6.40
CA LEU A 226 5.70 6.99 -6.12
C LEU A 226 6.17 5.59 -5.66
N ASP A 227 5.35 4.88 -4.87
CA ASP A 227 5.64 3.56 -4.29
C ASP A 227 5.51 2.38 -5.27
N LYS A 228 4.68 2.52 -6.31
CA LYS A 228 4.36 1.44 -7.25
C LYS A 228 4.77 1.71 -8.70
N ALA A 229 4.66 2.96 -9.17
CA ALA A 229 5.05 3.33 -10.52
C ALA A 229 6.54 3.63 -10.62
N LEU A 230 7.08 4.51 -9.75
CA LEU A 230 8.46 4.98 -9.86
C LEU A 230 9.48 4.14 -9.06
N SER A 231 9.11 3.65 -7.88
CA SER A 231 10.00 2.81 -7.06
C SER A 231 10.31 1.45 -7.72
N ASN A 232 11.43 0.83 -7.31
CA ASN A 232 11.82 -0.52 -7.70
C ASN A 232 11.93 -0.72 -9.23
N SER A 233 12.51 0.26 -9.95
CA SER A 233 12.72 0.23 -11.40
C SER A 233 11.46 -0.11 -12.20
N HIS A 234 10.31 0.45 -11.77
CA HIS A 234 8.99 0.25 -12.35
C HIS A 234 8.50 -1.21 -12.36
N GLN A 235 9.11 -2.11 -11.59
CA GLN A 235 8.82 -3.56 -11.63
C GLN A 235 7.36 -3.91 -11.34
N PHE A 236 6.67 -3.16 -10.47
CA PHE A 236 5.28 -3.46 -10.15
C PHE A 236 4.37 -3.19 -11.36
N ILE A 237 4.53 -2.04 -12.04
CA ILE A 237 3.82 -1.76 -13.29
C ILE A 237 4.16 -2.83 -14.33
N ARG A 238 5.45 -3.09 -14.59
CA ARG A 238 5.92 -4.12 -15.54
C ARG A 238 5.53 -5.58 -15.21
N LYS A 239 4.83 -5.83 -14.10
CA LYS A 239 4.32 -7.16 -13.69
C LYS A 239 2.80 -7.20 -13.53
N GLN A 240 2.11 -6.06 -13.62
CA GLN A 240 0.68 -5.91 -13.33
C GLN A 240 -0.06 -5.08 -14.40
N CYS A 241 0.67 -4.45 -15.32
CA CYS A 241 0.17 -3.57 -16.37
C CYS A 241 1.06 -3.70 -17.61
N CYS A 242 0.50 -4.31 -18.67
CA CYS A 242 1.16 -4.55 -19.96
C CYS A 242 2.48 -5.34 -19.84
#